data_AF-A0A2J8PVY2-F1
#
_entry.id   AF-A0A2J8PVY2-F1
#
_cell.length_a   1.000
_cell.length_b   1.000
_cell.length_c   1.000
_cell.angle_alpha   90.00
_cell.angle_beta   90.00
_cell.angle_gamma   90.00
#
_symmetry.space_group_name_H-M   'P 1'
#
loop_
_entity.id
_entity.type
_entity.pdbx_description
1 polymer ?
#
loop_
_entity_poly.entity_id
_entity_poly.type
_entity_poly.pdbx_seq_one_letter_code
_entity_poly.pdbx_strand_id
1 'polypeptide(L)'
;EPEGMDSDLIYPQGLSMTLPAELQEKMITCIRGLEKAKVIQPGYGVQYDYLDPRQITPSLETHLVQRLFFAGQINGTTGYEEAAAQSVALLPGWSAVI
;
A
#
# COMPACT_ATOMS: atom_id res chain seq x y z
N GLU A 1 -1.08 -11.73 -11.89
CA GLU A 1 -0.05 -12.43 -11.10
C GLU A 1 -0.75 -13.42 -10.16
N PRO A 2 -0.32 -14.68 -10.05
CA PRO A 2 -0.84 -15.60 -9.04
C PRO A 2 -0.52 -15.11 -7.63
N GLU A 3 -1.49 -15.12 -6.71
CA GLU A 3 -1.27 -14.63 -5.33
C GLU A 3 -0.47 -15.61 -4.46
N GLY A 4 -0.40 -16.88 -4.85
CA GLY A 4 0.36 -17.91 -4.14
C GLY A 4 0.47 -19.21 -4.93
N MET A 5 1.33 -20.11 -4.47
CA MET A 5 1.59 -21.39 -5.14
C MET A 5 0.36 -22.32 -5.16
N ASP A 6 -0.43 -22.30 -4.06
CA ASP A 6 -1.60 -23.16 -3.87
C ASP A 6 -2.92 -22.35 -3.87
N SER A 7 -2.92 -21.18 -4.50
CA SER A 7 -4.08 -20.28 -4.57
C SER A 7 -4.64 -20.23 -5.98
N ASP A 8 -5.96 -20.35 -6.09
CA ASP A 8 -6.68 -20.11 -7.36
C ASP A 8 -6.87 -18.60 -7.63
N LEU A 9 -6.39 -17.72 -6.75
CA LEU A 9 -6.53 -16.26 -6.88
C LEU A 9 -5.45 -15.65 -7.78
N ILE A 10 -5.90 -14.77 -8.65
CA ILE A 10 -5.06 -13.99 -9.55
C ILE A 10 -5.23 -12.51 -9.20
N TYR A 11 -4.13 -11.85 -8.86
CA TYR A 11 -4.05 -10.40 -8.78
C TYR A 11 -3.94 -9.80 -10.19
N PRO A 12 -4.95 -9.04 -10.66
CA PRO A 12 -4.94 -8.46 -12.00
C PRO A 12 -4.11 -7.17 -12.01
N GLN A 13 -2.78 -7.31 -11.94
CA GLN A 13 -1.84 -6.20 -11.89
C GLN A 13 -2.11 -5.17 -13.00
N GLY A 14 -2.21 -3.90 -12.61
CA GLY A 14 -2.55 -2.79 -13.50
C GLY A 14 -4.04 -2.47 -13.64
N LEU A 15 -4.93 -3.25 -13.02
CA LEU A 15 -6.38 -3.01 -13.02
C LEU A 15 -6.89 -2.50 -11.67
N SER A 16 -6.23 -1.49 -11.11
CA SER A 16 -6.69 -0.80 -9.89
C SER A 16 -7.81 0.17 -10.24
N MET A 17 -8.97 0.08 -9.56
CA MET A 17 -10.12 0.96 -9.82
C MET A 17 -11.02 1.13 -8.59
N THR A 18 -11.83 2.18 -8.59
CA THR A 18 -12.79 2.54 -7.54
C THR A 18 -14.25 2.51 -8.03
N LEU A 19 -14.50 1.92 -9.20
CA LEU A 19 -15.84 1.78 -9.76
C LEU A 19 -16.73 0.88 -8.88
N PRO A 20 -18.06 1.04 -8.92
CA PRO A 20 -18.99 0.08 -8.33
C PRO A 20 -18.71 -1.36 -8.78
N ALA A 21 -18.87 -2.33 -7.88
CA ALA A 21 -18.51 -3.74 -8.11
C ALA A 21 -19.13 -4.32 -9.41
N GLU A 22 -20.40 -4.00 -9.69
CA GLU A 22 -21.08 -4.45 -10.91
C GLU A 22 -20.43 -3.95 -12.22
N LEU A 23 -19.77 -2.80 -12.19
CA LEU A 23 -19.06 -2.24 -13.34
C LEU A 23 -17.67 -2.84 -13.47
N GLN A 24 -17.02 -3.18 -12.34
CA GLN A 24 -15.75 -3.90 -12.36
C GLN A 24 -15.93 -5.28 -13.00
N GLU A 25 -16.95 -6.04 -12.60
CA GLU A 25 -17.26 -7.35 -13.18
C GLU A 25 -17.44 -7.27 -14.70
N LYS A 26 -18.24 -6.29 -15.17
CA LYS A 26 -18.43 -6.06 -16.61
C LYS A 26 -17.11 -5.76 -17.30
N MET A 27 -16.30 -4.86 -16.74
CA MET A 27 -15.01 -4.48 -17.32
C MET A 27 -14.05 -5.68 -17.43
N ILE A 28 -13.97 -6.51 -16.39
CA ILE A 28 -13.12 -7.70 -16.37
C ILE A 28 -13.55 -8.68 -17.46
N THR A 29 -14.86 -8.94 -17.63
CA THR A 29 -15.34 -9.86 -18.67
C THR A 29 -15.12 -9.38 -20.11
N CYS A 30 -14.82 -8.09 -20.31
CA CYS A 30 -14.44 -7.55 -21.62
C CYS A 30 -12.96 -7.81 -21.98
N ILE A 31 -12.14 -8.25 -21.02
CA ILE A 31 -10.73 -8.56 -21.26
C ILE A 31 -10.62 -9.96 -21.87
N ARG A 32 -9.94 -10.05 -23.01
CA ARG A 32 -9.70 -11.31 -23.71
C ARG A 32 -9.05 -12.35 -22.78
N GLY A 33 -9.67 -13.52 -22.65
CA GLY A 33 -9.24 -14.60 -21.76
C GLY A 33 -9.87 -14.56 -20.37
N LEU A 34 -10.57 -13.49 -20.00
CA LEU A 34 -11.28 -13.33 -18.72
C LEU A 34 -12.81 -13.31 -18.88
N GLU A 35 -13.34 -13.75 -20.01
CA GLU A 35 -14.77 -13.70 -20.33
C GLU A 35 -15.64 -14.48 -19.34
N LYS A 36 -15.05 -15.47 -18.66
CA LYS A 36 -15.68 -16.31 -17.63
C LYS A 36 -15.06 -16.12 -16.24
N ALA A 37 -14.19 -15.13 -16.06
CA ALA A 37 -13.57 -14.87 -14.78
C ALA A 37 -14.62 -14.44 -13.75
N LYS A 38 -14.39 -14.79 -12.49
CA LYS A 38 -15.23 -14.38 -11.36
C LYS A 38 -14.43 -13.45 -10.47
N VAL A 39 -14.98 -12.26 -10.21
CA VAL A 39 -14.39 -11.33 -9.24
C VAL A 39 -14.67 -11.86 -7.84
N ILE A 40 -13.62 -12.33 -7.15
CA ILE A 40 -13.75 -12.84 -5.78
C ILE A 40 -13.83 -11.68 -4.77
N GLN A 41 -13.08 -10.62 -5.02
CA GLN A 41 -13.08 -9.41 -4.23
C GLN A 41 -13.07 -8.19 -5.16
N PRO A 42 -14.05 -7.27 -5.05
CA PRO A 42 -14.04 -6.02 -5.81
C PRO A 42 -12.83 -5.17 -5.41
N GLY A 43 -12.22 -4.52 -6.39
CA GLY A 43 -11.21 -3.48 -6.17
C GLY A 43 -11.81 -2.30 -5.42
N TYR A 44 -10.97 -1.61 -4.66
CA TYR A 44 -11.38 -0.45 -3.87
C TYR A 44 -10.21 0.55 -3.76
N GLY A 45 -10.56 1.79 -3.44
CA GLY A 45 -9.60 2.82 -3.11
C GLY A 45 -9.61 3.06 -1.61
N VAL A 46 -8.43 3.21 -1.02
CA VAL A 46 -8.28 3.66 0.37
C VAL A 46 -7.71 5.07 0.33
N GLN A 47 -8.35 5.97 1.07
CA GLN A 47 -7.78 7.27 1.37
C GLN A 47 -7.28 7.25 2.81
N TYR A 48 -6.06 7.72 3.01
CA TYR A 48 -5.44 7.86 4.31
C TYR A 48 -4.75 9.22 4.39
N ASP A 49 -4.69 9.75 5.60
CA ASP A 49 -3.87 10.92 5.89
C ASP A 49 -2.41 10.51 6.05
N TYR A 50 -1.52 11.46 5.76
CA TYR A 50 -0.09 11.31 5.99
C TYR A 50 0.46 12.61 6.60
N LEU A 51 1.62 12.52 7.23
CA LEU A 51 2.33 13.66 7.77
C LEU A 51 3.39 14.11 6.76
N ASP A 52 3.49 15.42 6.56
CA ASP A 52 4.46 16.00 5.64
C ASP A 52 5.88 15.60 6.06
N PRO A 53 6.63 14.82 5.24
CA PRO A 53 7.95 14.33 5.60
C PRO A 53 9.00 15.43 5.74
N ARG A 54 8.66 16.70 5.43
CA ARG A 54 9.50 17.86 5.77
C ARG A 54 9.45 18.23 7.26
N GLN A 55 8.59 17.58 8.04
CA GLN A 55 8.49 17.75 9.49
C GLN A 55 9.39 16.77 10.28
N ILE A 56 10.13 15.91 9.59
CA ILE A 56 11.11 15.00 10.18
C ILE A 56 12.53 15.31 9.69
N THR A 57 13.51 14.96 10.50
CA THR A 57 14.94 15.05 10.14
C THR A 57 15.33 13.94 9.15
N PRO A 58 16.51 13.99 8.53
CA PRO A 58 17.04 12.87 7.74
C PRO A 58 17.21 11.57 8.52
N SER A 59 17.25 11.63 9.86
CA SER A 59 17.22 10.46 10.74
C SER A 59 15.80 10.04 11.14
N LEU A 60 14.78 10.54 10.43
CA LEU A 60 13.36 10.22 10.61
C LEU A 60 12.75 10.66 11.95
N GLU A 61 13.45 11.51 12.71
CA GLU A 61 12.98 12.06 13.99
C GLU A 61 12.09 13.27 13.74
N THR A 62 10.97 13.40 14.44
CA THR A 62 10.11 14.59 14.30
C THR A 62 10.78 15.84 14.85
N HIS A 63 10.57 16.98 14.18
CA HIS A 63 11.04 18.27 14.68
C HIS A 63 10.28 18.74 15.93
N LEU A 64 9.03 18.28 16.12
CA LEU A 64 8.14 18.75 17.18
C LEU A 64 8.33 17.97 18.49
N VAL A 65 8.61 16.68 18.41
CA VAL A 65 8.71 15.78 19.56
C VAL A 65 10.01 14.99 19.48
N GLN A 66 10.90 15.22 20.43
CA GLN A 66 12.15 14.48 20.55
C GLN A 66 11.87 13.00 20.82
N ARG A 67 12.69 12.13 20.22
CA ARG A 67 12.64 10.66 20.32
C ARG A 67 11.35 10.03 19.78
N LEU A 68 10.57 10.78 19.00
CA LEU A 68 9.47 10.26 18.18
C LEU A 68 9.93 10.19 16.73
N PHE A 69 9.71 9.06 16.09
CA PHE A 69 10.18 8.80 14.73
C PHE A 69 9.08 8.24 13.86
N PHE A 70 9.06 8.63 12.58
CA PHE A 70 8.06 8.21 11.60
C PHE A 70 8.71 7.44 10.46
N ALA A 71 8.15 6.28 10.11
CA ALA A 71 8.63 5.49 8.98
C ALA A 71 7.49 4.86 8.18
N GLY A 72 7.67 4.78 6.87
CA GLY A 72 6.74 4.13 5.96
C GLY A 72 5.55 5.01 5.60
N GLN A 73 4.35 4.42 5.55
CA GLN A 73 3.19 5.06 4.93
C GLN A 73 2.76 6.37 5.59
N ILE A 74 3.04 6.55 6.88
CA ILE A 74 2.81 7.82 7.59
C ILE A 74 3.59 8.99 6.98
N ASN A 75 4.72 8.73 6.30
CA ASN A 75 5.51 9.72 5.58
C ASN A 75 5.06 9.91 4.11
N GLY A 76 3.94 9.29 3.72
CA GLY A 76 3.37 9.40 2.37
C GLY A 76 3.93 8.41 1.34
N THR A 77 4.77 7.45 1.75
CA THR A 77 5.26 6.39 0.85
C THR A 77 4.25 5.25 0.72
N THR A 78 4.20 4.58 -0.43
CA THR A 78 3.18 3.55 -0.70
C THR A 78 3.72 2.15 -0.96
N GLY A 79 5.00 2.01 -1.28
CA GLY A 79 5.64 0.72 -1.55
C GLY A 79 6.21 0.07 -0.30
N TYR A 80 6.25 -1.26 -0.31
CA TYR A 80 6.76 -2.05 0.81
C TYR A 80 8.25 -1.84 1.00
N GLU A 81 9.00 -1.72 -0.11
CA GLU A 81 10.44 -1.54 -0.14
C GLU A 81 10.84 -0.20 0.49
N GLU A 82 10.15 0.89 0.15
CA GLU A 82 10.41 2.22 0.71
C GLU A 82 10.07 2.27 2.21
N ALA A 83 8.98 1.61 2.62
CA ALA A 83 8.60 1.55 4.03
C ALA A 83 9.59 0.71 4.85
N ALA A 84 10.02 -0.43 4.31
CA ALA A 84 11.04 -1.27 4.92
C ALA A 84 12.39 -0.56 5.04
N ALA A 85 12.82 0.15 3.98
CA ALA A 85 14.07 0.90 3.99
C ALA A 85 14.09 2.00 5.08
N GLN A 86 12.99 2.73 5.24
CA GLN A 86 12.86 3.72 6.32
C GLN A 86 12.90 3.06 7.69
N SER A 87 12.21 1.93 7.87
CA SER A 87 12.15 1.21 9.14
C SER A 87 13.51 0.67 9.56
N VAL A 88 14.29 0.13 8.61
CA VAL A 88 15.64 -0.38 8.86
C VAL A 88 16.63 0.75 9.21
N ALA A 89 16.40 1.97 8.72
CA ALA A 89 17.22 3.12 9.09
C ALA A 89 17.04 3.54 10.56
N LEU A 90 15.97 3.10 11.23
CA LEU A 90 15.74 3.32 12.65
C LEU A 90 16.61 2.32 13.45
N LEU A 91 17.55 2.81 14.26
CA LEU A 91 18.46 1.97 15.05
C LEU A 91 17.75 1.34 16.29
N PRO A 92 18.27 0.23 16.85
CA PRO A 92 17.76 -0.32 18.11
C PRO A 92 17.97 0.67 19.27
N GLY A 93 16.91 0.96 20.02
CA GLY A 93 16.91 1.87 21.19
C GLY A 93 15.96 3.07 21.09
N TRP A 94 15.14 3.13 20.04
CA TRP A 94 14.26 4.26 19.77
C TRP A 94 12.97 4.12 20.58
N SER A 95 12.47 5.24 21.10
CA SER A 95 11.52 5.23 22.23
C SER A 95 10.07 5.12 21.79
N ALA A 96 9.77 5.53 20.55
CA ALA A 96 8.50 5.32 19.87
C ALA A 96 8.69 5.43 18.34
N VAL A 97 8.15 4.47 17.60
CA VAL A 97 8.09 4.47 16.14
C VAL A 97 6.61 4.39 15.77
N ILE A 98 6.16 5.31 14.92
CA ILE A 98 4.82 5.27 14.30
C ILE A 98 4.99 4.95 12.82
#